data_AF-A0A9D5EQP5-F1
#
_entry.id   AF-A0A9D5EQP5-F1
#
_cell.length_a   1.000
_cell.length_b   1.000
_cell.length_c   1.000
_cell.angle_alpha   90.00
_cell.angle_beta   90.00
_cell.angle_gamma   90.00
#
_symmetry.space_group_name_H-M   'P 1'
#
loop_
_entity.id
_entity.type
_entity.pdbx_description
1 polymer ?
#
loop_
_entity_poly.entity_id
_entity_poly.type
_entity_poly.pdbx_seq_one_letter_code
_entity_poly.pdbx_strand_id
1 'polypeptide(L)'
;MAHEIDTTTGNAAVFTVGQPPWHRLGVTVAEAQTSEEAIKLAGLNWGVEQWSVVARHAGLERAVTGRVANVRSDTGAVLGVVSNGYRVFQNKSAFDFFDAMVQEKLAIFETAGSLKGGRQVWMLARLPKTLRAAGEDEIRPYVLLTNSHDGCRALRMIPTTIRVVCANTLNLAL
;
A
#
# COMPACT_ATOMS: atom_id res chain seq x y z
N MET A 1 12.69 -1.25 -11.35
CA MET A 1 12.13 -2.26 -12.29
C MET A 1 10.70 -1.87 -12.58
N ALA A 2 10.13 -2.17 -13.75
CA ALA A 2 8.78 -1.67 -14.11
C ALA A 2 7.65 -1.94 -13.09
N HIS A 3 7.76 -2.99 -12.25
CA HIS A 3 6.76 -3.29 -11.22
C HIS A 3 6.86 -2.42 -9.95
N GLU A 4 8.06 -1.93 -9.60
CA GLU A 4 8.38 -1.13 -8.41
C GLU A 4 7.96 -1.71 -7.04
N ILE A 5 7.65 -3.01 -6.95
CA ILE A 5 7.40 -3.74 -5.69
C ILE A 5 8.58 -3.56 -4.72
N ASP A 6 8.26 -3.22 -3.48
CA ASP A 6 9.23 -3.14 -2.40
C ASP A 6 9.82 -4.52 -2.07
N THR A 7 11.15 -4.58 -2.07
CA THR A 7 11.96 -5.78 -1.75
C THR A 7 13.07 -5.44 -0.74
N THR A 8 13.01 -4.28 -0.08
CA THR A 8 14.13 -3.76 0.74
C THR A 8 14.40 -4.61 1.99
N THR A 9 13.44 -5.43 2.43
CA THR A 9 13.60 -6.37 3.55
C THR A 9 14.11 -7.75 3.10
N GLY A 10 14.47 -7.92 1.83
CA GLY A 10 14.86 -9.20 1.22
C GLY A 10 13.69 -10.05 0.73
N ASN A 11 12.45 -9.72 1.14
CA ASN A 11 11.23 -10.33 0.65
C ASN A 11 10.38 -9.30 -0.10
N ALA A 12 9.67 -9.74 -1.14
CA ALA A 12 8.73 -8.89 -1.85
C ALA A 12 7.50 -8.60 -0.98
N ALA A 13 7.27 -7.33 -0.67
CA ALA A 13 6.15 -6.85 0.15
C ALA A 13 4.88 -6.72 -0.70
N VAL A 14 4.33 -7.86 -1.11
CA VAL A 14 3.06 -7.95 -1.82
C VAL A 14 2.41 -9.31 -1.57
N PHE A 15 1.09 -9.34 -1.46
CA PHE A 15 0.32 -10.57 -1.59
C PHE A 15 -0.74 -10.45 -2.68
N THR A 16 -1.14 -11.60 -3.21
CA THR A 16 -2.21 -11.72 -4.20
C THR A 16 -3.08 -12.93 -3.92
N VAL A 17 -4.39 -12.78 -4.11
CA VAL A 17 -5.36 -13.88 -4.03
C VAL A 17 -5.54 -14.52 -5.41
N GLY A 18 -5.53 -15.84 -5.47
CA GLY A 18 -5.80 -16.60 -6.70
C GLY A 18 -4.63 -16.59 -7.68
N GLN A 19 -4.79 -15.91 -8.84
CA GLN A 19 -3.79 -15.98 -9.90
C GLN A 19 -2.58 -15.09 -9.59
N PRO A 20 -1.34 -15.64 -9.66
CA PRO A 20 -0.14 -14.88 -9.40
C PRO A 20 0.05 -13.79 -10.46
N PRO A 21 0.61 -12.62 -10.08
CA PRO A 21 0.89 -11.56 -11.03
C PRO A 21 2.06 -11.94 -11.95
N TRP A 22 2.17 -11.26 -13.09
CA TRP A 22 3.18 -11.53 -14.13
C TRP A 22 4.63 -11.53 -13.61
N HIS A 23 4.93 -10.72 -12.59
CA HIS A 23 6.26 -10.62 -12.00
C HIS A 23 6.57 -11.75 -11.00
N ARG A 24 5.57 -12.56 -10.61
CA ARG A 24 5.71 -13.71 -9.69
C ARG A 24 6.42 -13.37 -8.36
N LEU A 25 6.22 -12.15 -7.87
CA LEU A 25 6.78 -11.69 -6.59
C LEU A 25 5.72 -11.75 -5.50
N GLY A 26 6.18 -12.00 -4.28
CA GLY A 26 5.34 -11.99 -3.08
C GLY A 26 4.63 -13.32 -2.85
N VAL A 27 3.61 -13.28 -2.00
CA VAL A 27 2.87 -14.48 -1.58
C VAL A 27 1.55 -14.58 -2.35
N THR A 28 1.30 -15.74 -2.93
CA THR A 28 -0.01 -16.04 -3.53
C THR A 28 -0.78 -16.99 -2.61
N VAL A 29 -1.99 -16.59 -2.22
CA VAL A 29 -2.87 -17.38 -1.34
C VAL A 29 -4.17 -17.70 -2.06
N ALA A 30 -4.85 -18.77 -1.64
CA ALA A 30 -6.17 -19.10 -2.15
C ALA A 30 -7.21 -18.06 -1.72
N GLU A 31 -7.14 -17.61 -0.47
CA GLU A 31 -7.97 -16.58 0.14
C GLU A 31 -7.19 -15.86 1.24
N ALA A 32 -7.54 -14.61 1.54
CA ALA A 32 -7.09 -13.88 2.72
C ALA A 32 -8.33 -13.35 3.43
N GLN A 33 -8.62 -13.86 4.63
CA GLN A 33 -9.93 -13.65 5.25
C GLN A 33 -9.95 -12.51 6.27
N THR A 34 -8.80 -12.11 6.82
CA THR A 34 -8.72 -11.06 7.85
C THR A 34 -7.68 -10.00 7.52
N SER A 35 -7.89 -8.79 8.04
CA SER A 35 -6.91 -7.71 7.99
C SER A 35 -5.56 -8.10 8.62
N GLU A 36 -5.60 -8.84 9.73
CA GLU A 36 -4.41 -9.29 10.46
C GLU A 36 -3.54 -10.24 9.62
N GLU A 37 -4.17 -11.17 8.90
CA GLU A 37 -3.46 -12.07 8.00
C GLU A 37 -2.95 -11.29 6.77
N ALA A 38 -3.81 -10.48 6.16
CA ALA A 38 -3.50 -9.76 4.94
C ALA A 38 -2.31 -8.78 5.12
N ILE A 39 -2.23 -8.06 6.25
CA ILE A 39 -1.12 -7.13 6.50
C ILE A 39 0.22 -7.84 6.68
N LYS A 40 0.21 -9.05 7.27
CA LYS A 40 1.40 -9.90 7.42
C LYS A 40 1.83 -10.46 6.07
N LEU A 41 0.90 -11.02 5.29
CA LEU A 41 1.16 -11.53 3.94
C LEU A 41 1.71 -10.44 3.01
N ALA A 42 1.21 -9.21 3.14
CA ALA A 42 1.67 -8.06 2.36
C ALA A 42 3.06 -7.55 2.76
N GLY A 43 3.61 -7.98 3.90
CA GLY A 43 4.83 -7.38 4.47
C GLY A 43 4.63 -5.91 4.88
N LEU A 44 3.42 -5.54 5.30
CA LEU A 44 3.02 -4.16 5.63
C LEU A 44 2.86 -3.89 7.13
N ASN A 45 3.15 -4.87 7.98
CA ASN A 45 3.02 -4.77 9.44
C ASN A 45 4.16 -3.97 10.10
N TRP A 46 4.43 -2.79 9.56
CA TRP A 46 5.37 -1.80 10.06
C TRP A 46 4.67 -0.46 10.22
N GLY A 47 5.16 0.35 11.17
CA GLY A 47 4.69 1.69 11.41
C GLY A 47 5.51 2.73 10.66
N VAL A 48 4.97 3.95 10.60
CA VAL A 48 5.71 5.13 10.16
C VAL A 48 5.85 6.09 11.33
N GLU A 49 7.10 6.45 11.60
CA GLU A 49 7.51 7.40 12.63
C GLU A 49 7.95 8.72 11.97
N GLN A 50 7.85 9.82 12.72
CA GLN A 50 8.29 11.13 12.25
C GLN A 50 9.53 11.57 13.01
N TRP A 51 10.66 11.65 12.31
CA TRP A 51 11.95 12.05 12.86
C TRP A 51 12.30 13.47 12.43
N SER A 52 13.02 14.21 13.28
CA SER A 52 13.53 15.54 12.92
C SER A 52 14.59 15.44 11.82
N VAL A 53 14.64 16.46 10.95
CA VAL A 53 15.60 16.53 9.84
C VAL A 53 16.70 17.53 10.16
N VAL A 54 17.95 17.15 9.95
CA VAL A 54 19.13 18.00 10.18
C VAL A 54 19.95 18.06 8.89
N ALA A 55 20.29 19.27 8.45
CA ALA A 55 21.25 19.49 7.37
C ALA A 55 22.65 19.59 7.95
N ARG A 56 23.60 18.80 7.41
CA ARG A 56 25.00 18.79 7.84
C ARG A 56 25.91 19.25 6.70
N HIS A 57 26.77 20.24 6.95
CA HIS A 57 27.76 20.71 5.98
C HIS A 57 29.02 21.22 6.71
N ALA A 58 30.19 20.69 6.36
CA ALA A 58 31.48 21.08 6.95
C ALA A 58 31.50 21.11 8.50
N GLY A 59 30.88 20.10 9.13
CA GLY A 59 30.77 20.01 10.60
C GLY A 59 29.70 20.90 11.24
N LEU A 60 29.04 21.77 10.47
CA LEU A 60 27.88 22.52 10.93
C LEU A 60 26.61 21.67 10.81
N GLU A 61 25.75 21.75 11.83
CA GLU A 61 24.43 21.14 11.84
C GLU A 61 23.36 22.22 11.99
N ARG A 62 22.34 22.16 11.13
CA ARG A 62 21.16 23.03 11.23
C ARG A 62 19.90 22.19 11.15
N ALA A 63 19.05 22.29 12.17
CA ALA A 63 17.72 21.70 12.12
C ALA A 63 16.91 22.32 10.98
N VAL A 64 16.27 21.48 10.18
CA VAL A 64 15.35 21.92 9.12
C VAL A 64 13.98 22.13 9.75
N THR A 65 13.64 23.37 10.05
CA THR A 65 12.36 23.71 10.68
C THR A 65 11.18 23.51 9.71
N GLY A 66 10.02 23.13 10.26
CA GLY A 66 8.80 22.91 9.48
C GLY A 66 8.79 21.63 8.63
N ARG A 67 9.83 20.80 8.70
CA ARG A 67 9.95 19.53 7.98
C ARG A 67 10.27 18.38 8.95
N VAL A 68 9.73 17.21 8.63
CA VAL A 68 9.99 15.94 9.34
C VAL A 68 10.21 14.84 8.31
N ALA A 69 11.03 13.85 8.65
CA ALA A 69 11.20 12.65 7.85
C ALA A 69 10.20 11.59 8.31
N ASN A 70 9.43 11.04 7.39
CA ASN A 70 8.66 9.82 7.62
C ASN A 70 9.61 8.63 7.48
N VAL A 71 9.71 7.81 8.52
CA VAL A 71 10.68 6.72 8.65
C VAL A 71 9.95 5.43 8.98
N ARG A 72 10.31 4.32 8.33
CA ARG A 72 9.76 3.01 8.69
C ARG A 72 10.28 2.57 10.05
N SER A 73 9.37 2.11 10.92
CA SER A 73 9.72 1.64 12.26
C SER A 73 10.53 0.33 12.28
N ASP A 74 10.43 -0.48 11.21
CA ASP A 74 11.07 -1.81 11.14
C ASP A 74 12.53 -1.77 10.66
N THR A 75 12.83 -0.85 9.75
CA THR A 75 14.10 -0.80 9.00
C THR A 75 14.84 0.52 9.19
N GLY A 76 14.20 1.55 9.73
CA GLY A 76 14.75 2.90 9.78
C GLY A 76 14.85 3.58 8.41
N ALA A 77 14.26 2.98 7.36
CA ALA A 77 14.34 3.54 6.02
C ALA A 77 13.52 4.84 5.92
N VAL A 78 14.15 5.90 5.43
CA VAL A 78 13.49 7.18 5.18
C VAL A 78 12.61 7.07 3.94
N LEU A 79 11.29 7.23 4.14
CA LEU A 79 10.29 7.19 3.08
C LEU A 79 10.22 8.52 2.33
N GLY A 80 10.26 9.62 3.06
CA GLY A 80 10.27 10.97 2.47
C GLY A 80 10.29 12.06 3.53
N VAL A 81 10.58 13.29 3.11
CA VAL A 81 10.56 14.48 3.97
C VAL A 81 9.29 15.27 3.67
N VAL A 82 8.43 15.39 4.68
CA VAL A 82 7.11 16.02 4.59
C VAL A 82 7.04 17.29 5.43
N SER A 83 5.97 18.06 5.29
CA SER A 83 5.72 19.19 6.20
C SER A 83 5.35 18.69 7.59
N ASN A 84 5.60 19.50 8.62
CA ASN A 84 5.22 19.16 10.00
C ASN A 84 3.69 19.00 10.18
N GLY A 85 2.89 19.51 9.25
CA GLY A 85 1.43 19.32 9.23
C GLY A 85 0.97 17.98 8.64
N TYR A 86 1.87 17.20 8.02
CA TYR A 86 1.52 15.91 7.44
C TYR A 86 1.14 14.93 8.55
N ARG A 87 -0.06 14.36 8.47
CA ARG A 87 -0.55 13.35 9.40
C ARG A 87 -0.34 11.97 8.80
N VAL A 88 0.46 11.16 9.47
CA VAL A 88 0.72 9.77 9.08
C VAL A 88 -0.56 8.95 9.27
N PHE A 89 -1.07 8.39 8.17
CA PHE A 89 -2.11 7.37 8.21
C PHE A 89 -1.43 5.99 8.20
N GLN A 90 -1.51 5.27 9.33
CA GLN A 90 -0.77 4.02 9.51
C GLN A 90 -1.30 2.91 8.61
N ASN A 91 -0.41 2.02 8.14
CA ASN A 91 -0.80 0.85 7.35
C ASN A 91 -1.87 0.04 8.09
N LYS A 92 -1.67 -0.22 9.39
CA LYS A 92 -2.63 -0.94 10.23
C LYS A 92 -4.03 -0.32 10.19
N SER A 93 -4.14 1.00 10.36
CA SER A 93 -5.43 1.70 10.30
C SER A 93 -6.13 1.55 8.95
N ALA A 94 -5.36 1.43 7.87
CA ALA A 94 -5.89 1.20 6.54
C ALA A 94 -6.45 -0.22 6.38
N PHE A 95 -5.77 -1.22 6.95
CA PHE A 95 -6.25 -2.61 7.00
C PHE A 95 -7.47 -2.76 7.92
N ASP A 96 -7.48 -2.10 9.07
CA ASP A 96 -8.61 -2.08 10.01
C ASP A 96 -9.88 -1.52 9.34
N PHE A 97 -9.74 -0.52 8.46
CA PHE A 97 -10.87 0.01 7.69
C PHE A 97 -11.49 -1.04 6.76
N PHE A 98 -10.68 -1.84 6.07
CA PHE A 98 -11.18 -2.94 5.23
C PHE A 98 -11.77 -4.08 6.05
N ASP A 99 -11.28 -4.29 7.27
CA ASP A 99 -11.75 -5.37 8.13
C ASP A 99 -13.25 -5.30 8.36
N ALA A 100 -13.80 -4.10 8.62
CA ALA A 100 -15.25 -3.90 8.76
C ALA A 100 -16.03 -4.34 7.50
N MET A 101 -15.55 -3.98 6.30
CA MET A 101 -16.19 -4.37 5.04
C MET A 101 -16.08 -5.87 4.76
N VAL A 102 -14.96 -6.49 5.14
CA VAL A 102 -14.73 -7.93 4.95
C VAL A 102 -15.56 -8.75 5.93
N GLN A 103 -15.65 -8.33 7.19
CA GLN A 103 -16.47 -8.96 8.23
C GLN A 103 -17.97 -8.94 7.86
N GLU A 104 -18.46 -7.84 7.29
CA GLU A 104 -19.83 -7.72 6.78
C GLU A 104 -20.05 -8.45 5.43
N LYS A 105 -19.02 -9.13 4.89
CA LYS A 105 -19.03 -9.82 3.59
C LYS A 105 -19.36 -8.89 2.42
N LEU A 106 -19.06 -7.60 2.56
CA LEU A 106 -19.23 -6.58 1.52
C LEU A 106 -18.02 -6.49 0.60
N ALA A 107 -16.86 -7.01 1.01
CA ALA A 107 -15.66 -7.10 0.19
C ALA A 107 -14.78 -8.29 0.60
N ILE A 108 -13.88 -8.71 -0.27
CA ILE A 108 -12.88 -9.75 0.00
C ILE A 108 -11.52 -9.19 -0.41
N PHE A 109 -10.48 -9.35 0.41
CA PHE A 109 -9.14 -8.93 0.02
C PHE A 109 -8.70 -9.60 -1.30
N GLU A 110 -8.10 -8.81 -2.20
CA GLU A 110 -7.65 -9.28 -3.52
C GLU A 110 -6.13 -9.19 -3.62
N THR A 111 -5.56 -8.02 -3.32
CA THR A 111 -4.12 -7.78 -3.32
C THR A 111 -3.78 -6.67 -2.34
N ALA A 112 -2.60 -6.69 -1.75
CA ALA A 112 -2.02 -5.51 -1.13
C ALA A 112 -0.49 -5.56 -1.23
N GLY A 113 0.15 -4.42 -1.12
CA GLY A 113 1.61 -4.38 -1.10
C GLY A 113 2.19 -2.98 -0.94
N SER A 114 3.51 -2.93 -1.01
CA SER A 114 4.29 -1.70 -1.01
C SER A 114 5.05 -1.51 -2.33
N LEU A 115 5.18 -0.25 -2.73
CA LEU A 115 5.93 0.20 -3.89
C LEU A 115 7.04 1.16 -3.47
N LYS A 116 8.08 1.23 -4.32
CA LYS A 116 9.16 2.22 -4.26
C LYS A 116 9.89 2.25 -2.91
N GLY A 117 10.08 1.07 -2.31
CA GLY A 117 10.79 0.91 -1.04
C GLY A 117 10.00 1.41 0.18
N GLY A 118 8.70 1.10 0.28
CA GLY A 118 7.88 1.52 1.43
C GLY A 118 7.11 2.83 1.21
N ARG A 119 7.47 3.63 0.21
CA ARG A 119 6.94 5.01 0.04
C ARG A 119 5.46 5.05 -0.27
N GLN A 120 4.98 4.06 -1.01
CA GLN A 120 3.59 3.94 -1.40
C GLN A 120 3.09 2.56 -0.99
N VAL A 121 1.84 2.49 -0.55
CA VAL A 121 1.16 1.25 -0.23
C VAL A 121 -0.22 1.23 -0.90
N TRP A 122 -0.71 0.05 -1.22
CA TRP A 122 -2.08 -0.14 -1.68
C TRP A 122 -2.72 -1.36 -1.04
N MET A 123 -4.04 -1.32 -0.93
CA MET A 123 -4.91 -2.45 -0.61
C MET A 123 -6.06 -2.44 -1.60
N LEU A 124 -6.37 -3.61 -2.12
CA LEU A 124 -7.45 -3.84 -3.07
C LEU A 124 -8.37 -4.91 -2.49
N ALA A 125 -9.67 -4.60 -2.43
CA ALA A 125 -10.68 -5.57 -2.07
C ALA A 125 -11.71 -5.70 -3.19
N ARG A 126 -12.04 -6.94 -3.55
CA ARG A 126 -13.06 -7.30 -4.54
C ARG A 126 -14.45 -7.20 -3.93
N LEU A 127 -15.36 -6.54 -4.61
CA LEU A 127 -16.77 -6.48 -4.23
C LEU A 127 -17.53 -7.73 -4.73
N PRO A 128 -18.60 -8.18 -4.03
CA PRO A 128 -19.25 -9.47 -4.30
C PRO A 128 -19.99 -9.54 -5.65
N LYS A 129 -20.49 -8.42 -6.16
CA LYS A 129 -21.23 -8.38 -7.43
C LYS A 129 -20.25 -8.27 -8.60
N THR A 130 -20.23 -9.31 -9.44
CA THR A 130 -19.61 -9.24 -10.78
C THR A 130 -20.61 -8.60 -11.74
N LEU A 131 -20.16 -7.65 -12.55
CA LEU A 131 -20.94 -7.04 -13.62
C LEU A 131 -20.71 -7.82 -14.91
N ARG A 132 -21.71 -7.84 -15.79
CA ARG A 132 -21.58 -8.44 -17.13
C ARG A 132 -21.83 -7.39 -18.19
N ALA A 133 -20.83 -7.12 -19.02
CA ALA A 133 -20.98 -6.31 -20.22
C ALA A 133 -21.28 -7.21 -21.43
N ALA A 134 -22.25 -6.80 -22.25
CA ALA A 134 -22.70 -7.56 -23.43
C ALA A 134 -23.06 -9.05 -23.16
N GLY A 135 -23.42 -9.40 -21.91
CA GLY A 135 -23.82 -10.77 -21.52
C GLY A 135 -22.66 -11.73 -21.23
N GLU A 136 -21.48 -11.50 -21.81
CA GLU A 136 -20.35 -12.44 -21.77
C GLU A 136 -19.11 -11.91 -21.03
N ASP A 137 -18.87 -10.59 -21.03
CA ASP A 137 -17.65 -10.02 -20.45
C ASP A 137 -17.81 -9.75 -18.95
N GLU A 138 -17.12 -10.53 -18.12
CA GLU A 138 -17.17 -10.42 -16.67
C GLU A 138 -16.26 -9.30 -16.15
N ILE A 139 -16.88 -8.26 -15.62
CA ILE A 139 -16.19 -7.13 -15.00
C ILE A 139 -16.27 -7.28 -13.48
N ARG A 140 -15.11 -7.42 -12.83
CA ARG A 140 -15.00 -7.49 -11.38
C ARG A 140 -14.72 -6.09 -10.80
N PRO A 141 -15.62 -5.54 -9.98
CA PRO A 141 -15.37 -4.28 -9.31
C PRO A 141 -14.56 -4.49 -8.02
N TYR A 142 -13.68 -3.52 -7.75
CA TYR A 142 -12.83 -3.46 -6.57
C TYR A 142 -12.96 -2.10 -5.88
N VAL A 143 -12.64 -2.06 -4.59
CA VAL A 143 -12.32 -0.85 -3.85
C VAL A 143 -10.80 -0.83 -3.65
N LEU A 144 -10.17 0.22 -4.17
CA LEU A 144 -8.74 0.49 -4.02
C LEU A 144 -8.55 1.54 -2.94
N LEU A 145 -7.73 1.23 -1.94
CA LEU A 145 -7.12 2.23 -1.07
C LEU A 145 -5.64 2.34 -1.41
N THR A 146 -5.14 3.55 -1.59
CA THR A 146 -3.70 3.81 -1.71
C THR A 146 -3.27 4.96 -0.84
N ASN A 147 -2.07 4.83 -0.25
CA ASN A 147 -1.48 5.85 0.60
C ASN A 147 -0.03 6.09 0.20
N SER A 148 0.44 7.33 0.38
CA SER A 148 1.82 7.74 0.11
C SER A 148 2.44 8.34 1.35
N HIS A 149 3.42 7.64 1.91
CA HIS A 149 4.15 8.06 3.10
C HIS A 149 5.22 9.11 2.80
N ASP A 150 5.58 9.31 1.53
CA ASP A 150 6.48 10.39 1.10
C ASP A 150 5.78 11.74 0.85
N GLY A 151 4.45 11.78 1.02
CA GLY A 151 3.63 12.96 0.81
C GLY A 151 3.37 13.32 -0.66
N CYS A 152 3.77 12.50 -1.63
CA CYS A 152 3.57 12.83 -3.06
C CYS A 152 2.13 12.62 -3.55
N ARG A 153 1.30 11.88 -2.79
CA ARG A 153 -0.12 11.65 -3.10
C ARG A 153 -0.93 11.65 -1.80
N ALA A 154 -2.16 12.15 -1.88
CA ALA A 154 -3.12 12.00 -0.80
C ALA A 154 -3.56 10.53 -0.66
N LEU A 155 -3.95 10.15 0.57
CA LEU A 155 -4.72 8.94 0.82
C LEU A 155 -5.97 8.99 -0.08
N ARG A 156 -6.18 7.95 -0.88
CA ARG A 156 -7.36 7.83 -1.75
C ARG A 156 -8.00 6.48 -1.54
N MET A 157 -9.33 6.48 -1.52
CA MET A 157 -10.16 5.29 -1.61
C MET A 157 -11.13 5.46 -2.76
N ILE A 158 -11.01 4.63 -3.79
CA ILE A 158 -11.76 4.78 -5.05
C ILE A 158 -12.26 3.42 -5.56
N PRO A 159 -13.43 3.36 -6.22
CA PRO A 159 -13.84 2.20 -6.97
C PRO A 159 -12.96 2.05 -8.24
N THR A 160 -12.63 0.81 -8.61
CA THR A 160 -11.90 0.51 -9.85
C THR A 160 -12.26 -0.88 -10.38
N THR A 161 -12.08 -1.11 -11.67
CA THR A 161 -12.15 -2.45 -12.28
C THR A 161 -10.76 -3.04 -12.55
N ILE A 162 -9.71 -2.29 -12.24
CA ILE A 162 -8.32 -2.69 -12.45
C ILE A 162 -7.83 -3.49 -11.25
N ARG A 163 -7.37 -4.72 -11.50
CA ARG A 163 -6.66 -5.53 -10.49
C ARG A 163 -5.24 -5.01 -10.31
N VAL A 164 -5.03 -4.23 -9.25
CA VAL A 164 -3.72 -3.62 -8.94
C VAL A 164 -2.75 -4.67 -8.41
N VAL A 165 -1.68 -4.94 -9.15
CA VAL A 165 -0.61 -5.88 -8.75
C VAL A 165 0.76 -5.24 -8.70
N CYS A 166 0.92 -4.04 -9.28
CA CYS A 166 2.18 -3.30 -9.33
C CYS A 166 1.95 -1.81 -9.57
N ALA A 167 3.03 -1.02 -9.62
CA ALA A 167 2.96 0.42 -9.85
C ALA A 167 2.26 0.82 -11.17
N ASN A 168 2.43 0.07 -12.25
CA ASN A 168 1.78 0.36 -13.53
C ASN A 168 0.26 0.23 -13.42
N THR A 169 -0.23 -0.88 -12.86
CA THR A 169 -1.66 -1.09 -12.65
C THR A 169 -2.25 -0.14 -11.62
N LEU A 170 -1.47 0.28 -10.61
CA LEU A 170 -1.89 1.31 -9.66
C LEU A 170 -2.10 2.64 -10.38
N ASN A 171 -1.17 3.05 -11.24
CA ASN A 171 -1.32 4.29 -12.00
C ASN A 171 -2.48 4.23 -13.01
N LEU A 172 -2.78 3.07 -13.58
CA LEU A 172 -3.94 2.88 -14.44
C LEU A 172 -5.27 2.99 -13.67
N ALA A 173 -5.27 2.62 -12.38
CA ALA A 173 -6.46 2.64 -11.54
C ALA A 173 -6.78 4.02 -10.92
N LEU A 174 -5.83 4.98 -10.96
CA LEU A 174 -5.86 6.26 -10.25
C LEU A 174 -6.20 7.47 -11.11
#